data_AF-A0A9E1NVC8-F1
#
_entry.id   AF-A0A9E1NVC8-F1
#
_cell.length_a   1.000
_cell.length_b   1.000
_cell.length_c   1.000
_cell.angle_alpha   90.00
_cell.angle_beta   90.00
_cell.angle_gamma   90.00
#
_symmetry.space_group_name_H-M   'P 1'
#
loop_
_entity.id
_entity.type
_entity.pdbx_description
1 polymer ?
#
loop_
_entity_poly.entity_id
_entity_poly.type
_entity_poly.pdbx_seq_one_letter_code
_entity_poly.pdbx_strand_id
1 'polypeptide(L)'
;MSKKASVRFQENLKKLSVTPGSVIYLGIDMGKIPLPNIEVPLTKKAIREREQYWCKFVLENLLEAIGPGGTLLVPTFSYSCGASGVPF
;
A
#
# COMPACT_ATOMS: atom_id res chain seq x y z
N MET A 1 -9.34 -12.47 1.49
CA MET A 1 -8.83 -11.53 0.47
C MET A 1 -9.45 -11.86 -0.88
N SER A 2 -9.73 -10.85 -1.72
CA SER A 2 -10.16 -11.09 -3.10
C SER A 2 -9.00 -11.66 -3.91
N LYS A 3 -9.00 -12.97 -4.15
CA LYS A 3 -7.91 -13.70 -4.83
C LYS A 3 -7.60 -13.12 -6.22
N LYS A 4 -8.61 -12.64 -6.94
CA LYS A 4 -8.43 -12.00 -8.26
C LYS A 4 -7.68 -10.66 -8.17
N ALA A 5 -7.98 -9.84 -7.16
CA ALA A 5 -7.30 -8.56 -6.97
C ALA A 5 -5.82 -8.75 -6.61
N SER A 6 -5.52 -9.70 -5.71
CA SER A 6 -4.13 -10.05 -5.38
C SER A 6 -3.34 -10.52 -6.59
N VAL A 7 -3.88 -11.45 -7.39
CA VAL A 7 -3.20 -11.93 -8.61
C VAL A 7 -2.86 -10.78 -9.56
N ARG A 8 -3.82 -9.90 -9.85
CA ARG A 8 -3.59 -8.74 -10.72
C ARG A 8 -2.56 -7.76 -10.14
N PHE A 9 -2.57 -7.55 -8.83
CA PHE A 9 -1.59 -6.71 -8.15
C PHE A 9 -0.19 -7.32 -8.28
N GLN A 10 -0.04 -8.62 -8.02
CA GLN A 10 1.21 -9.36 -8.19
C GLN A 10 1.73 -9.33 -9.63
N GLU A 11 0.85 -9.46 -10.63
CA GLU A 11 1.23 -9.31 -12.04
C GLU A 11 1.77 -7.91 -12.36
N ASN A 12 1.17 -6.86 -11.79
CA ASN A 12 1.68 -5.50 -11.94
C ASN A 12 3.05 -5.33 -11.29
N LEU A 13 3.26 -5.88 -10.09
CA LEU A 13 4.57 -5.85 -9.43
C LEU A 13 5.63 -6.56 -10.28
N LYS A 14 5.30 -7.72 -10.86
CA LYS A 14 6.20 -8.43 -11.79
C LYS A 14 6.52 -7.61 -13.04
N LYS A 15 5.54 -6.91 -13.62
CA LYS A 15 5.75 -5.99 -14.76
C LYS A 15 6.64 -4.80 -14.42
N LEU A 16 6.66 -4.39 -13.16
CA LEU A 16 7.55 -3.36 -12.62
C LEU A 16 8.92 -3.93 -12.21
N SER A 17 9.21 -5.18 -12.56
CA SER A 17 10.45 -5.88 -12.20
C SER A 17 10.70 -5.99 -10.69
N VAL A 18 9.64 -6.02 -9.89
CA VAL A 18 9.74 -6.35 -8.47
C VAL A 18 10.00 -7.85 -8.35
N THR A 19 11.15 -8.20 -7.78
CA THR A 19 11.58 -9.59 -7.55
C THR A 19 11.86 -9.84 -6.07
N PRO A 20 11.90 -11.11 -5.62
CA PRO A 20 12.38 -11.43 -4.28
C PRO A 20 13.75 -10.81 -3.99
N GLY A 21 13.93 -10.23 -2.82
CA GLY A 21 15.13 -9.50 -2.41
C GLY A 21 15.16 -8.02 -2.81
N SER A 22 14.13 -7.51 -3.50
CA SER A 22 14.07 -6.10 -3.89
C SER A 22 14.04 -5.16 -2.69
N VAL A 23 14.71 -4.01 -2.83
CA VAL A 23 14.54 -2.85 -1.94
C VAL A 23 13.60 -1.87 -2.63
N ILE A 24 12.46 -1.57 -2.00
CA ILE A 24 11.44 -0.68 -2.55
C ILE A 24 11.31 0.54 -1.64
N TYR A 25 11.43 1.74 -2.23
CA TYR A 25 10.97 2.97 -1.61
C TYR A 25 9.51 3.25 -2.02
N LEU A 26 8.59 3.19 -1.06
CA LEU A 26 7.15 3.18 -1.33
C LEU A 26 6.56 4.60 -1.25
N GLY A 27 6.33 5.20 -2.41
CA GLY A 27 5.36 6.28 -2.57
C GLY A 27 4.12 5.73 -3.26
N ILE A 28 2.94 5.81 -2.63
CA ILE A 28 1.71 5.24 -3.19
C ILE A 28 0.53 6.20 -3.11
N ASP A 29 -0.18 6.33 -4.23
CA ASP A 29 -1.52 6.90 -4.29
C ASP A 29 -2.54 5.75 -4.34
N MET A 30 -3.23 5.55 -3.22
CA MET A 30 -4.23 4.47 -3.06
C MET A 30 -5.40 4.61 -4.05
N GLY A 31 -5.66 5.80 -4.60
CA GLY A 31 -6.71 6.03 -5.60
C GLY A 31 -6.37 5.56 -7.02
N LYS A 32 -5.11 5.19 -7.27
CA LYS A 32 -4.60 4.82 -8.62
C LYS A 32 -4.27 3.34 -8.76
N ILE A 33 -4.38 2.56 -7.68
CA ILE A 33 -4.08 1.13 -7.68
C ILE A 33 -5.35 0.28 -7.74
N PRO A 34 -5.29 -0.93 -8.32
CA PRO A 34 -6.44 -1.82 -8.46
C PRO A 34 -6.78 -2.49 -7.12
N LEU A 35 -7.40 -1.73 -6.22
CA LEU A 35 -7.86 -2.21 -4.93
C LEU A 35 -9.11 -3.09 -5.07
N PRO A 36 -9.30 -4.07 -4.18
CA PRO A 36 -10.54 -4.83 -4.11
C PRO A 36 -11.72 -3.91 -3.80
N ASN A 37 -12.81 -4.06 -4.56
CA ASN A 37 -14.05 -3.36 -4.28
C ASN A 37 -14.71 -3.95 -3.02
N ILE A 38 -15.05 -3.09 -2.07
CA ILE A 38 -15.69 -3.46 -0.80
C ILE A 38 -16.78 -2.43 -0.55
N GLU A 39 -18.02 -2.88 -0.69
CA GLU A 39 -19.19 -2.09 -0.33
C GLU A 39 -19.30 -2.04 1.19
N VAL A 40 -19.37 -0.83 1.73
CA VAL A 40 -19.50 -0.58 3.16
C VAL A 40 -20.57 0.48 3.40
N PRO A 41 -21.33 0.41 4.50
CA PRO A 41 -22.28 1.47 4.84
C PRO A 41 -21.55 2.81 5.03
N LEU A 42 -22.23 3.91 4.73
CA LEU A 42 -21.71 5.29 4.86
C LEU A 42 -21.60 5.72 6.33
N THR A 43 -20.69 5.08 7.07
CA THR A 43 -20.38 5.38 8.46
C THR A 43 -18.87 5.58 8.61
N LYS A 44 -18.48 6.46 9.54
CA LYS A 44 -17.05 6.73 9.81
C LYS A 44 -16.27 5.46 10.15
N LYS A 45 -16.88 4.56 10.93
CA LYS A 45 -16.26 3.29 11.33
C LYS A 45 -16.01 2.39 10.12
N ALA A 46 -17.04 2.14 9.31
CA ALA A 46 -16.91 1.22 8.17
C ALA A 46 -15.98 1.75 7.08
N ILE A 47 -15.93 3.08 6.88
CA ILE A 47 -14.95 3.72 5.97
C ILE A 47 -13.52 3.46 6.47
N ARG A 48 -13.24 3.68 7.76
CA ARG A 48 -11.91 3.43 8.35
C ARG A 48 -11.50 1.96 8.27
N GLU A 49 -12.42 1.05 8.53
CA GLU A 49 -12.17 -0.40 8.42
C GLU A 49 -11.82 -0.80 6.98
N ARG A 50 -12.50 -0.21 5.98
CA ARG A 50 -12.18 -0.40 4.57
C ARG A 50 -10.80 0.14 4.21
N GLU A 51 -10.44 1.33 4.69
CA GLU A 51 -9.11 1.92 4.50
C GLU A 51 -8.01 1.02 5.09
N GLN A 52 -8.19 0.55 6.33
CA GLN A 52 -7.27 -0.39 6.98
C GLN A 52 -7.13 -1.69 6.18
N TYR A 53 -8.24 -2.21 5.67
CA TYR A 53 -8.21 -3.39 4.80
C TYR A 53 -7.37 -3.15 3.55
N TRP A 54 -7.54 -2.02 2.87
CA TRP A 54 -6.78 -1.69 1.67
C TRP A 54 -5.28 -1.52 1.95
N CYS A 55 -4.92 -0.85 3.05
CA CYS A 55 -3.52 -0.75 3.48
C CYS A 55 -2.92 -2.13 3.75
N LYS A 56 -3.65 -2.99 4.47
CA LYS A 56 -3.23 -4.37 4.74
C LYS A 56 -3.06 -5.16 3.44
N PHE A 57 -4.01 -5.05 2.52
CA PHE A 57 -3.94 -5.71 1.22
C PHE A 57 -2.68 -5.33 0.45
N VAL A 58 -2.37 -4.04 0.34
CA VAL A 58 -1.17 -3.56 -0.37
C VAL A 58 0.10 -4.07 0.32
N LEU A 59 0.17 -3.93 1.65
CA LEU A 59 1.33 -4.36 2.43
C LEU A 59 1.60 -5.86 2.27
N GLU A 60 0.58 -6.69 2.43
CA GLU A 60 0.72 -8.15 2.34
C GLU A 60 1.18 -8.59 0.95
N ASN A 61 0.62 -8.02 -0.13
CA ASN A 61 1.05 -8.36 -1.49
C ASN A 61 2.48 -7.86 -1.78
N LEU A 62 2.87 -6.68 -1.28
CA LEU A 62 4.25 -6.19 -1.43
C LEU A 62 5.24 -7.08 -0.69
N LEU A 63 4.94 -7.44 0.57
CA LEU A 63 5.79 -8.34 1.37
C LEU A 63 5.91 -9.72 0.73
N GLU A 64 4.81 -10.25 0.19
CA GLU A 64 4.83 -11.50 -0.57
C GLU A 64 5.73 -11.39 -1.82
N ALA A 65 5.67 -10.27 -2.54
CA ALA A 65 6.44 -10.08 -3.77
C ALA A 65 7.95 -9.92 -3.53
N ILE A 66 8.34 -9.17 -2.50
CA ILE A 66 9.76 -8.95 -2.17
C ILE A 66 10.35 -10.09 -1.33
N GLY A 67 9.51 -10.90 -0.68
CA GLY A 67 9.93 -12.02 0.14
C GLY A 67 10.72 -11.63 1.40
N PRO A 68 11.19 -12.62 2.18
CA PRO A 68 11.84 -12.38 3.48
C PRO A 68 13.19 -11.68 3.39
N GLY A 69 13.86 -11.71 2.23
CA GLY A 69 15.12 -10.98 1.98
C GLY A 69 14.93 -9.59 1.39
N GLY A 70 13.69 -9.17 1.10
CA GLY A 70 13.39 -7.85 0.57
C GLY A 70 13.35 -6.78 1.65
N THR A 71 13.38 -5.52 1.24
CA THR A 71 13.25 -4.36 2.15
C THR A 71 12.19 -3.40 1.61
N LEU A 72 11.28 -2.97 2.47
CA LEU A 72 10.30 -1.95 2.16
C LEU A 72 10.60 -0.69 2.99
N LEU A 73 10.93 0.40 2.31
CA LEU A 73 11.15 1.72 2.90
C LEU A 73 9.86 2.52 2.72
N VAL A 74 9.21 2.87 3.82
CA VAL A 74 7.96 3.64 3.81
C VAL A 74 8.20 4.99 4.47
N PRO A 75 8.01 6.11 3.75
CA PRO A 75 8.09 7.42 4.37
C PRO A 75 6.93 7.61 5.34
N THR A 76 7.25 7.95 6.59
CA THR A 76 6.27 8.23 7.66
C THR A 76 6.23 9.72 7.99
N PHE A 77 6.47 10.58 6.98
CA PHE A 77 6.53 12.01 7.18
C PHE A 77 5.23 12.53 7.79
N SER A 78 5.36 13.34 8.85
CA SER A 78 4.24 14.02 9.47
C SER A 78 4.46 15.51 9.43
N TYR A 79 3.54 16.23 8.80
CA TYR A 79 3.54 17.70 8.80
C TYR A 79 3.39 18.29 10.20
N SER A 80 2.95 17.50 11.19
CA SER A 80 2.90 17.92 12.60
C SER A 80 4.27 18.20 13.20
N CYS A 81 5.35 17.70 12.60
CA CYS A 81 6.72 17.94 13.02
C CYS A 81 7.35 19.16 12.33
N GLY A 82 6.58 19.84 11.46
CA GLY A 82 7.01 21.06 10.79
C GLY A 82 7.07 22.26 11.72
N ALA A 83 8.25 22.88 11.82
CA ALA A 83 8.34 24.21 12.39
C ALA A 83 7.62 25.19 11.46
N SER A 84 6.66 25.95 12.00
CA SER A 84 5.97 26.98 11.22
C SER A 84 6.97 27.97 10.63
N GLY A 85 6.86 28.23 9.32
CA GLY A 85 7.74 29.18 8.62
C GLY A 85 9.07 28.61 8.13
N VAL A 86 9.36 27.32 8.34
CA VAL A 86 10.53 26.65 7.74
C VAL A 86 10.06 25.78 6.57
N PRO A 87 10.41 26.12 5.31
CA PRO A 87 10.08 25.27 4.17
C PRO A 87 10.90 23.96 4.20
N PHE A 88 10.26 22.87 3.79
CA PHE A 88 10.86 21.54 3.60
C PHE A 88 11.25 21.31 2.15
#